data_AF-R6VGI0-F1
#
_entry.id   AF-R6VGI0-F1
#
_cell.length_a   1.000
_cell.length_b   1.000
_cell.length_c   1.000
_cell.angle_alpha   90.00
_cell.angle_beta   90.00
_cell.angle_gamma   90.00
#
_symmetry.space_group_name_H-M   'P 1'
#
loop_
_entity.id
_entity.type
_entity.pdbx_description
1 polymer ?
#
loop_
_entity_poly.entity_id
_entity_poly.type
_entity_poly.pdbx_seq_one_letter_code
_entity_poly.pdbx_strand_id
1 'polypeptide(L)'
;MRYQVRCRCFFAIGLRNDCGGWELRSERFKGSSSPKQITTIDHQADRVIVFEGFMDFLACLSMKHSAPLGIDAAVLNPVVNLPKALSFLERHPTVHAFLDNDETGRHTLAELTRRCPRSQMIDHAYLFLDYPQTVSE
;
A
#
# COMPACT_ATOMS: atom_id res chain seq x y z
N MET A 1 -8.90 -13.42 -8.85
CA MET A 1 -9.96 -12.68 -9.59
C MET A 1 -9.87 -13.01 -11.07
N ARG A 2 -11.01 -13.16 -11.77
CA ARG A 2 -11.07 -13.27 -13.24
C ARG A 2 -11.34 -11.89 -13.83
N TYR A 3 -10.55 -11.47 -14.82
CA TYR A 3 -10.78 -10.21 -15.54
C TYR A 3 -10.70 -10.43 -17.06
N GLN A 4 -11.28 -9.52 -17.83
CA GLN A 4 -11.40 -9.65 -19.28
C GLN A 4 -10.76 -8.45 -19.97
N VAL A 5 -9.86 -8.71 -20.92
CA VAL A 5 -9.28 -7.70 -21.81
C VAL A 5 -9.51 -8.15 -23.25
N ARG A 6 -10.16 -7.31 -24.06
CA ARG A 6 -10.44 -7.59 -25.49
C ARG A 6 -10.98 -9.02 -25.73
N CYS A 7 -11.97 -9.43 -24.94
CA CYS A 7 -12.63 -10.75 -25.01
C CYS A 7 -11.78 -11.97 -24.62
N ARG A 8 -10.57 -11.77 -24.08
CA ARG A 8 -9.76 -12.82 -23.46
C ARG A 8 -9.85 -12.74 -21.95
N CYS A 9 -10.00 -13.90 -21.31
CA CYS A 9 -10.09 -14.01 -19.86
C CYS A 9 -8.72 -14.32 -19.25
N PHE A 10 -8.40 -13.61 -18.19
CA PHE A 10 -7.14 -13.71 -17.46
C PHE A 10 -7.42 -13.89 -15.97
N PHE A 11 -6.41 -14.37 -15.25
CA PHE A 11 -6.43 -14.49 -13.79
C PHE A 11 -5.35 -13.60 -13.19
N ALA A 12 -5.73 -12.84 -12.17
CA ALA A 12 -4.83 -12.01 -11.39
C ALA A 12 -5.23 -12.04 -9.91
N ILE A 13 -4.25 -11.76 -9.05
CA ILE A 13 -4.50 -11.30 -7.70
C ILE A 13 -5.01 -9.86 -7.83
N GLY A 14 -6.10 -9.55 -7.13
CA GLY A 14 -6.74 -8.25 -7.19
C GLY A 14 -6.89 -7.66 -5.80
N LEU A 15 -6.54 -6.39 -5.65
CA LEU A 15 -6.85 -5.58 -4.47
C LEU A 15 -7.88 -4.53 -4.85
N ARG A 16 -9.06 -4.58 -4.23
CA ARG A 16 -10.15 -3.63 -4.50
C ARG A 16 -9.87 -2.33 -3.77
N ASN A 17 -9.97 -1.21 -4.48
CA ASN A 17 -9.82 0.12 -3.90
C ASN A 17 -11.14 0.66 -3.35
N ASP A 18 -11.06 1.77 -2.62
CA ASP A 18 -12.19 2.35 -1.87
C ASP A 18 -13.32 2.86 -2.75
N CYS A 19 -13.08 3.08 -4.05
CA CYS A 19 -14.10 3.48 -5.02
C CYS A 19 -14.46 2.38 -6.03
N GLY A 20 -14.10 1.13 -5.74
CA GLY A 20 -14.50 -0.04 -6.53
C GLY A 20 -13.71 -0.32 -7.79
N GLY A 21 -12.61 0.40 -8.02
CA GLY A 21 -11.55 -0.01 -8.93
C GLY A 21 -10.68 -1.11 -8.32
N TRP A 22 -9.71 -1.59 -9.09
CA TRP A 22 -8.87 -2.73 -8.72
C TRP A 22 -7.43 -2.50 -9.13
N GLU A 23 -6.51 -2.85 -8.24
CA GLU A 23 -5.11 -3.09 -8.58
C GLU A 23 -4.95 -4.58 -8.90
N LEU A 24 -4.36 -4.90 -10.05
CA LEU A 24 -4.29 -6.26 -10.60
C LEU A 24 -2.84 -6.66 -10.85
N ARG A 25 -2.47 -7.86 -10.36
CA ARG A 25 -1.15 -8.46 -10.57
C ARG A 25 -1.28 -9.92 -11.01
N SER A 26 -0.57 -10.28 -12.07
CA SER A 26 -0.24 -11.66 -12.42
C SER A 26 1.25 -11.74 -12.77
N GLU A 27 1.77 -12.95 -13.00
CA GLU A 27 3.16 -13.20 -13.41
C GLU A 27 3.62 -12.26 -14.54
N ARG A 28 2.73 -11.97 -15.51
CA ARG A 28 3.06 -11.21 -16.73
C ARG A 28 2.29 -9.90 -16.88
N PHE A 29 1.56 -9.47 -15.85
CA PHE A 29 0.72 -8.28 -15.94
C PHE A 29 0.72 -7.48 -14.64
N LYS A 30 0.95 -6.16 -14.77
CA LYS A 30 0.68 -5.16 -13.75
C LYS A 30 -0.28 -4.15 -14.36
N GLY A 31 -1.40 -3.88 -13.70
CA GLY A 31 -2.33 -2.87 -14.18
C GLY A 31 -3.43 -2.59 -13.17
N SER A 32 -4.28 -1.61 -13.47
CA SER A 32 -5.42 -1.30 -12.63
C SER A 32 -6.66 -0.94 -13.42
N SER A 33 -7.81 -1.09 -12.78
CA SER A 33 -9.08 -0.64 -13.31
C SER A 33 -9.44 0.74 -12.74
N SER A 34 -10.09 1.56 -13.56
CA SER A 34 -10.65 2.82 -13.09
C SER A 34 -11.78 2.59 -12.08
N PRO A 35 -11.99 3.53 -11.13
CA PRO A 35 -11.14 4.70 -10.85
C PRO A 35 -9.87 4.32 -10.07
N LYS A 36 -8.76 5.05 -10.29
CA LYS A 36 -7.53 4.89 -9.47
C LYS A 36 -7.72 5.55 -8.10
N GLN A 37 -7.64 4.74 -7.05
CA GLN A 37 -7.86 5.14 -5.66
C GLN A 37 -6.99 4.32 -4.71
N ILE A 38 -6.85 4.82 -3.49
CA ILE A 38 -6.22 4.07 -2.41
C ILE A 38 -7.07 2.88 -1.99
N THR A 39 -6.46 1.93 -1.29
CA THR A 39 -7.19 0.88 -0.59
C THR A 39 -7.01 1.05 0.90
N THR A 40 -8.11 1.05 1.66
CA THR A 40 -8.10 1.00 3.11
C THR A 40 -8.69 -0.31 3.62
N ILE A 41 -8.08 -0.83 4.69
CA ILE A 41 -8.59 -1.97 5.46
C ILE A 41 -8.76 -1.45 6.88
N ASP A 42 -10.02 -1.26 7.28
CA ASP A 42 -10.40 -0.66 8.56
C ASP A 42 -10.93 -1.77 9.49
N HIS A 43 -10.07 -2.18 10.42
CA HIS A 43 -10.42 -3.07 11.53
C HIS A 43 -10.73 -2.28 12.80
N GLN A 44 -10.84 -0.94 12.72
CA GLN A 44 -10.96 -0.03 13.86
C GLN A 44 -9.82 -0.17 14.87
N ALA A 45 -8.60 -0.41 14.38
CA ALA A 45 -7.42 -0.56 15.21
C ALA A 45 -6.78 0.80 15.56
N ASP A 46 -6.02 0.85 16.65
CA ASP A 46 -5.22 2.04 17.00
C ASP A 46 -3.97 2.21 16.12
N ARG A 47 -3.62 1.19 15.34
CA ARG A 47 -2.41 1.15 14.52
C ARG A 47 -2.78 0.91 13.07
N VAL A 48 -2.07 1.59 12.18
CA VAL A 48 -2.19 1.42 10.73
C VAL A 48 -0.83 1.18 10.11
N ILE A 49 -0.79 0.36 9.06
CA ILE A 49 0.36 0.20 8.19
C ILE A 49 0.07 0.90 6.87
N VAL A 50 0.93 1.83 6.45
CA VAL A 50 0.87 2.46 5.12
C VAL A 50 1.90 1.83 4.20
N PHE A 51 1.45 1.41 3.03
CA PHE A 51 2.24 0.79 1.98
C PHE A 51 2.28 1.70 0.75
N GLU A 52 3.46 1.85 0.16
CA GLU A 52 3.65 2.55 -1.11
C GLU A 52 2.80 1.94 -2.22
N GLY A 53 2.84 0.61 -2.36
CA GLY A 53 2.11 -0.10 -3.37
C GLY A 53 1.60 -1.49 -3.00
N PHE A 54 0.86 -2.07 -3.95
CA PHE A 54 0.23 -3.38 -3.79
C PHE A 54 1.23 -4.51 -3.52
N MET A 55 2.43 -4.43 -4.12
CA MET A 55 3.46 -5.46 -3.91
C MET A 55 4.01 -5.44 -2.49
N ASP A 56 4.20 -4.26 -1.90
CA ASP A 56 4.71 -4.10 -0.54
C ASP A 56 3.72 -4.67 0.49
N PHE A 57 2.42 -4.44 0.24
CA PHE A 57 1.35 -5.05 1.01
C PHE A 57 1.41 -6.58 0.97
N LEU A 58 1.56 -7.19 -0.22
CA LEU A 58 1.68 -8.65 -0.35
C LEU A 58 2.97 -9.20 0.28
N ALA A 59 4.08 -8.48 0.15
CA ALA A 59 5.35 -8.86 0.78
C ALA A 59 5.20 -8.89 2.31
N CYS A 60 4.58 -7.86 2.90
CA CYS A 60 4.31 -7.80 4.34
C CYS A 60 3.43 -8.96 4.82
N LEU A 61 2.38 -9.31 4.07
CA LEU A 61 1.52 -10.46 4.37
C LEU A 61 2.29 -11.80 4.29
N SER A 62 3.27 -11.90 3.39
CA SER A 62 4.06 -13.12 3.17
C SER A 62 5.15 -13.32 4.23
N MET A 63 5.68 -12.24 4.81
CA MET A 63 6.78 -12.30 5.79
C MET A 63 6.33 -12.69 7.21
N LYS A 64 5.03 -12.62 7.53
CA LYS A 64 4.54 -12.95 8.87
C LYS A 64 3.78 -14.27 8.89
N HIS A 65 4.28 -15.26 9.63
CA HIS A 65 3.57 -16.50 9.98
C HIS A 65 2.28 -16.25 10.79
N SER A 66 2.11 -15.04 11.30
CA SER A 66 0.87 -14.52 11.84
C SER A 66 0.61 -13.20 11.13
N ALA A 67 -0.23 -13.22 10.09
CA ALA A 67 -0.68 -11.99 9.44
C ALA A 67 -1.06 -10.96 10.52
N PRO A 68 -0.87 -9.65 10.30
CA PRO A 68 -1.32 -8.62 11.23
C PRO A 68 -2.85 -8.59 11.26
N LEU A 69 -3.46 -9.63 11.84
CA LEU A 69 -4.89 -9.75 12.09
C LEU A 69 -5.23 -8.66 13.09
N GLY A 70 -6.11 -7.74 12.68
CA GLY A 70 -6.55 -6.64 13.53
C GLY A 70 -5.64 -5.41 13.55
N ILE A 71 -4.77 -5.22 12.54
CA ILE A 71 -4.13 -3.91 12.29
C ILE A 71 -4.74 -3.32 11.01
N ASP A 72 -4.95 -2.02 11.00
CA ASP A 72 -5.45 -1.31 9.83
C ASP A 72 -4.38 -1.23 8.73
N ALA A 73 -4.79 -1.10 7.48
CA ALA A 73 -3.86 -0.93 6.37
C ALA A 73 -4.32 0.13 5.38
N ALA A 74 -3.38 0.85 4.81
CA ALA A 74 -3.59 1.76 3.69
C ALA A 74 -2.57 1.45 2.58
N VAL A 75 -3.04 1.26 1.36
CA VAL A 75 -2.17 1.06 0.18
C VAL A 75 -2.37 2.25 -0.77
N LEU A 76 -1.29 3.01 -1.02
CA LEU A 76 -1.35 4.28 -1.73
C LEU A 76 -1.52 4.12 -3.25
N ASN A 77 -0.68 3.29 -3.89
CA ASN A 77 -0.70 2.96 -5.32
C ASN A 77 -0.98 4.17 -6.25
N PRO A 78 -0.03 5.10 -6.44
CA PRO A 78 1.30 5.22 -5.81
C PRO A 78 1.32 6.33 -4.73
N VAL A 79 2.49 6.72 -4.22
CA VAL A 79 2.62 7.72 -3.13
C VAL A 79 1.95 9.07 -3.41
N VAL A 80 1.78 9.45 -4.68
CA VAL A 80 1.06 10.69 -5.06
C VAL A 80 -0.41 10.69 -4.61
N ASN A 81 -0.96 9.51 -4.26
CA ASN A 81 -2.29 9.38 -3.67
C ASN A 81 -2.31 9.58 -2.15
N LEU A 82 -1.17 9.86 -1.49
CA LEU A 82 -1.10 10.14 -0.05
C LEU A 82 -2.19 11.11 0.42
N PRO A 83 -2.47 12.25 -0.24
CA PRO A 83 -3.52 13.18 0.20
C PRO A 83 -4.90 12.54 0.37
N LYS A 84 -5.19 11.47 -0.36
CA LYS A 84 -6.46 10.73 -0.29
C LYS A 84 -6.53 9.83 0.95
N ALA A 85 -5.38 9.40 1.49
CA ALA A 85 -5.29 8.52 2.65
C ALA A 85 -5.21 9.27 3.97
N LEU A 86 -4.92 10.57 3.97
CA LEU A 86 -4.67 11.35 5.20
C LEU A 86 -5.83 11.27 6.20
N SER A 87 -7.08 11.41 5.74
CA SER A 87 -8.25 11.34 6.63
C SER A 87 -8.44 9.97 7.29
N PHE A 88 -7.89 8.90 6.69
CA PHE A 88 -7.81 7.59 7.32
C PHE A 88 -6.67 7.54 8.32
N LEU A 89 -5.45 7.89 7.89
CA LEU A 89 -4.22 7.79 8.68
C LEU A 89 -4.21 8.70 9.92
N GLU A 90 -4.82 9.88 9.85
CA GLU A 90 -4.87 10.86 10.97
C GLU A 90 -5.67 10.35 12.19
N ARG A 91 -6.45 9.27 12.03
CA ARG A 91 -7.22 8.65 13.12
C ARG A 91 -6.35 7.78 14.01
N HIS A 92 -5.21 7.32 13.51
CA HIS A 92 -4.39 6.30 14.16
C HIS A 92 -3.28 6.94 15.01
N PRO A 93 -3.20 6.62 16.32
CA PRO A 93 -2.06 7.01 17.15
C PRO A 93 -0.69 6.53 16.64
N THR A 94 -0.63 5.40 15.93
CA THR A 94 0.62 4.85 15.40
C THR A 94 0.49 4.50 13.92
N VAL A 95 1.44 4.98 13.13
CA VAL A 95 1.53 4.71 11.68
C VAL A 95 2.86 4.02 11.40
N HIS A 96 2.80 2.80 10.88
CA HIS A 96 3.95 2.06 10.37
C HIS A 96 4.09 2.31 8.87
N ALA A 97 5.21 2.90 8.44
CA ALA A 97 5.45 3.28 7.05
C ALA A 97 6.34 2.26 6.34
N PHE A 98 5.79 1.58 5.34
CA PHE A 98 6.49 0.72 4.40
C PHE A 98 6.55 1.44 3.05
N LEU A 99 7.51 2.36 2.95
CA LEU A 99 7.77 3.17 1.75
C LEU A 99 9.12 2.78 1.15
N ASP A 100 9.29 3.04 -0.14
CA ASP A 100 10.55 2.76 -0.82
C ASP A 100 11.68 3.59 -0.19
N ASN A 101 12.88 3.01 -0.10
CA ASN A 101 14.05 3.71 0.46
C ASN A 101 14.71 4.66 -0.56
N ASP A 102 13.90 5.35 -1.36
CA ASP A 102 14.34 6.33 -2.34
C ASP A 102 13.97 7.75 -1.88
N GLU A 103 14.25 8.75 -2.72
CA GLU A 103 13.93 10.14 -2.40
C GLU A 103 12.42 10.38 -2.28
N THR A 104 11.64 9.69 -3.11
CA THR A 104 10.19 9.77 -3.16
C THR A 104 9.55 9.25 -1.87
N GLY A 105 9.97 8.08 -1.40
CA GLY A 105 9.52 7.49 -0.14
C GLY A 105 9.94 8.32 1.07
N ARG A 106 11.18 8.83 1.11
CA ARG A 106 11.64 9.75 2.17
C ARG A 106 10.83 11.05 2.23
N HIS A 107 10.53 11.65 1.08
CA HIS A 107 9.66 12.84 1.01
C HIS A 107 8.25 12.53 1.50
N THR A 108 7.71 11.36 1.13
CA THR A 108 6.38 10.91 1.53
C THR A 108 6.31 10.69 3.05
N LEU A 109 7.34 10.10 3.67
CA LEU A 109 7.44 9.94 5.12
C LEU A 109 7.51 11.30 5.86
N ALA A 110 8.29 12.24 5.32
CA ALA A 110 8.37 13.60 5.87
C ALA A 110 7.03 14.32 5.80
N GLU A 111 6.30 14.18 4.68
CA GLU A 111 4.96 14.73 4.55
C GLU A 111 3.95 14.06 5.50
N LEU A 112 3.97 12.74 5.64
CA LEU A 112 3.17 12.02 6.64
C LEU A 112 3.39 12.55 8.05
N THR A 113 4.65 12.69 8.45
CA THR A 113 5.03 13.22 9.78
C THR A 113 4.50 14.64 9.98
N ARG A 114 4.58 15.49 8.94
CA ARG A 114 4.08 16.86 8.98
C ARG A 114 2.55 16.95 9.06
N ARG A 115 1.84 16.06 8.36
CA ARG A 115 0.37 16.08 8.24
C ARG A 115 -0.34 15.37 9.38
N CYS A 116 0.31 14.38 9.99
CA CYS A 116 -0.20 13.62 11.14
C CYS A 116 0.63 13.90 12.41
N PRO A 117 0.70 15.15 12.93
CA PRO A 117 1.62 15.51 14.02
C PRO A 117 1.26 14.86 15.37
N ARG A 118 0.06 14.28 15.50
CA ARG A 118 -0.40 13.56 16.71
C ARG A 118 -0.06 12.07 16.69
N SER A 119 0.36 11.57 15.54
CA SER A 119 0.62 10.16 15.32
C SER A 119 2.12 9.89 15.42
N GLN A 120 2.49 8.79 16.08
CA GLN A 120 3.85 8.29 16.07
C GLN A 120 4.12 7.61 14.72
N MET A 121 5.13 8.08 13.99
CA MET A 121 5.59 7.46 12.75
C MET A 121 6.69 6.44 13.05
N ILE A 122 6.57 5.23 12.52
CA ILE A 122 7.60 4.19 12.58
C ILE A 122 8.01 3.83 11.16
N ASP A 123 9.25 4.13 10.80
CA ASP A 123 9.79 3.86 9.46
C ASP A 123 10.31 2.42 9.35
N HIS A 124 9.86 1.71 8.32
CA HIS A 124 10.27 0.36 7.98
C HIS A 124 11.04 0.27 6.64
N ALA A 125 11.48 1.40 6.07
CA ALA A 125 12.27 1.44 4.83
C ALA A 125 13.51 0.51 4.88
N TYR A 126 14.07 0.28 6.07
CA TYR A 126 15.20 -0.64 6.28
C TYR A 126 14.91 -2.08 5.88
N LEU A 127 13.64 -2.53 5.90
CA LEU A 127 13.25 -3.88 5.46
C LEU A 127 13.39 -4.06 3.95
N PHE A 128 13.41 -2.96 3.20
CA PHE A 128 13.60 -2.97 1.75
C PHE A 128 15.07 -2.82 1.34
N LEU A 129 16.01 -2.70 2.29
CA LEU A 129 17.45 -2.69 2.00
C LEU A 129 17.96 -4.03 1.48
N ASP A 130 17.34 -5.13 1.91
CA ASP A 130 17.75 -6.49 1.56
C ASP A 130 17.00 -7.06 0.36
N TYR A 131 16.02 -6.32 -0.19
CA TYR A 131 15.30 -6.74 -1.39
C TYR A 131 16.05 -6.27 -2.64
N PRO A 132 16.48 -7.18 -3.54
CA PRO A 132 17.06 -6.75 -4.81
C PRO A 132 15.99 -5.96 -5.58
N GLN A 133 16.27 -4.67 -5.77
CA GLN A 133 15.51 -3.78 -6.64
C GLN A 133 15.47 -4.44 -8.02
N THR A 134 14.37 -5.13 -8.32
CA THR A 134 14.28 -5.87 -9.57
C THR A 134 14.12 -4.81 -10.66
N VAL A 135 15.13 -4.76 -11.52
CA VAL A 135 15.30 -3.80 -12.60
C VAL A 135 13.97 -3.60 -13.35
N SER A 136 13.52 -2.35 -13.41
CA SER A 136 12.43 -1.93 -14.28
C SER A 136 12.80 -2.25 -15.73
N GLU A 137 12.03 -3.13 -16.38
CA GLU A 137 11.95 -3.19 -17.85
C GLU A 137 10.99 -2.09 -18.37
#